data_AF-A0A818V010-F1
#
_entry.id   AF-A0A818V010-F1
#
_cell.length_a   1.000
_cell.length_b   1.000
_cell.length_c   1.000
_cell.angle_alpha   90.00
_cell.angle_beta   90.00
_cell.angle_gamma   90.00
#
_symmetry.space_group_name_H-M   'P 1'
#
loop_
_entity.id
_entity.type
_entity.pdbx_description
1 polymer ?
#
loop_
_entity_poly.entity_id
_entity_poly.type
_entity_poly.pdbx_seq_one_letter_code
_entity_poly.pdbx_strand_id
1 'polypeptide(L)'
;MQTHLDEGTDPWGVKVERVEIKDVRLPVSMQRSMAAEAEAAREARAKIISAEGEQKASRSLKEAADIINQSPIALQLRYLQTLTSISAEKNSTIVFPIPS
;
A
#
# COMPACT_ATOMS: atom_id res chain seq x y z
N MET A 1 2.10 32.77 -13.19
CA MET A 1 1.96 33.66 -12.01
C MET A 1 3.19 34.55 -11.85
N GLN A 2 4.41 34.00 -11.79
CA GLN A 2 5.66 34.77 -11.77
C GLN A 2 5.81 35.69 -12.99
N THR A 3 5.55 35.17 -14.20
CA THR A 3 5.63 35.91 -15.47
C THR A 3 4.74 37.15 -15.52
N HIS A 4 3.55 37.12 -14.89
CA HIS A 4 2.61 38.24 -14.92
C HIS A 4 3.01 39.35 -13.93
N LEU A 5 3.78 39.01 -12.89
CA LEU A 5 4.29 39.99 -11.93
C LEU A 5 5.55 40.67 -12.45
N ASP A 6 6.46 39.89 -13.06
CA ASP A 6 7.68 40.41 -13.69
C ASP A 6 7.37 41.48 -14.74
N GLU A 7 6.44 41.21 -15.67
CA GLU A 7 6.00 42.16 -16.71
C GLU A 7 5.47 43.48 -16.13
N GLY A 8 4.86 43.45 -14.93
CA GLY A 8 4.35 44.64 -14.26
C GLY A 8 5.41 45.44 -13.50
N THR A 9 6.53 44.82 -13.12
CA THR A 9 7.61 45.44 -12.33
C THR A 9 8.80 45.91 -13.17
N ASP A 10 8.90 45.48 -14.43
CA ASP A 10 9.92 45.92 -15.39
C ASP A 10 10.01 47.45 -15.57
N PRO A 11 8.90 48.23 -15.67
CA PRO A 11 8.96 49.69 -15.77
C PRO A 11 9.51 50.39 -14.52
N TRP A 12 9.49 49.70 -13.37
CA TRP A 12 10.00 50.22 -12.09
C TRP A 12 11.43 49.74 -11.81
N GLY A 13 12.04 48.95 -12.71
CA GLY A 13 13.42 48.46 -12.59
C GLY A 13 13.59 47.41 -11.48
N VAL A 14 12.52 46.74 -11.06
CA VAL A 14 12.54 45.73 -10.00
C VAL A 14 12.37 44.34 -10.61
N LYS A 15 13.29 43.42 -10.31
CA LYS A 15 13.28 42.03 -10.78
C LYS A 15 12.72 41.09 -9.69
N VAL A 16 11.71 40.29 -10.01
CA VAL A 16 11.12 39.35 -9.04
C VAL A 16 11.87 38.02 -9.06
N GLU A 17 12.61 37.69 -7.99
CA GLU A 17 13.37 36.43 -7.94
C GLU A 17 12.51 35.21 -7.56
N ARG A 18 11.48 35.41 -6.74
CA ARG A 18 10.63 34.32 -6.24
C ARG A 18 9.25 34.80 -5.84
N VAL A 19 8.23 34.03 -6.22
CA VAL A 19 6.85 34.23 -5.77
C VAL A 19 6.42 33.02 -4.95
N GLU A 20 6.07 33.25 -3.68
CA GLU A 20 5.51 32.24 -2.80
C GLU A 20 4.13 32.67 -2.31
N ILE A 21 3.21 31.71 -2.22
CA ILE A 21 1.87 31.95 -1.67
C ILE A 21 1.98 31.91 -0.15
N LYS A 22 1.66 33.03 0.51
CA LYS A 22 1.85 33.18 1.96
C LYS A 22 0.69 32.66 2.80
N ASP A 23 -0.56 32.86 2.36
CA ASP A 23 -1.76 32.41 3.08
C ASP A 23 -2.89 32.15 2.08
N VAL A 24 -3.58 31.01 2.24
CA VAL A 24 -4.79 30.66 1.48
C VAL A 24 -5.87 30.34 2.49
N ARG A 25 -6.88 31.21 2.57
CA ARG A 25 -7.99 31.04 3.50
C ARG A 25 -9.19 30.44 2.77
N LEU A 26 -9.48 29.18 3.06
CA LEU A 26 -10.72 28.55 2.64
C LEU A 26 -11.82 28.77 3.69
N PRO A 27 -13.08 28.95 3.27
CA PRO A 27 -14.21 28.98 4.20
C PRO A 27 -14.29 27.66 4.99
N VAL A 28 -14.58 27.77 6.30
CA VAL A 28 -14.65 26.62 7.22
C VAL A 28 -15.66 25.55 6.76
N SER A 29 -16.76 25.96 6.13
CA SER A 29 -17.76 25.05 5.57
C SER A 29 -17.19 24.21 4.43
N MET A 30 -16.47 24.83 3.50
CA MET A 30 -15.82 24.14 2.37
C MET A 30 -14.71 23.21 2.86
N GLN A 31 -13.88 23.65 3.81
CA GLN A 31 -12.80 22.83 4.36
C GLN A 31 -13.33 21.54 5.00
N ARG A 32 -14.46 21.61 5.70
CA ARG A 32 -15.11 20.42 6.28
C ARG A 32 -15.65 19.47 5.22
N SER A 33 -16.34 19.99 4.21
CA SER A 33 -16.86 19.16 3.12
C SER A 33 -15.73 18.50 2.32
N MET A 34 -14.65 19.24 2.02
CA MET A 34 -13.47 18.71 1.34
C MET A 34 -12.77 17.63 2.17
N ALA A 35 -12.64 17.83 3.49
CA ALA A 35 -12.05 16.82 4.36
C ALA A 35 -12.88 15.53 4.42
N ALA A 36 -14.21 15.66 4.51
CA ALA A 36 -15.13 14.51 4.52
C ALA A 36 -15.08 13.74 3.18
N GLU A 37 -15.07 14.45 2.05
CA GLU A 37 -14.95 13.85 0.73
C GLU A 37 -13.59 13.17 0.53
N ALA A 38 -12.51 13.82 0.95
CA ALA A 38 -11.16 13.26 0.88
C ALA A 38 -11.02 11.97 1.70
N GLU A 39 -11.59 11.93 2.90
CA GLU A 39 -11.56 10.72 3.74
C GLU A 39 -12.40 9.60 3.12
N ALA A 40 -13.60 9.89 2.63
CA ALA A 40 -14.43 8.89 1.94
C ALA A 40 -13.74 8.32 0.70
N ALA A 41 -13.09 9.17 -0.11
CA ALA A 41 -12.32 8.76 -1.27
C ALA A 41 -11.11 7.90 -0.87
N ARG A 42 -10.44 8.23 0.24
CA ARG A 42 -9.31 7.46 0.78
C ARG A 42 -9.74 6.08 1.25
N GLU A 43 -10.81 6.00 2.04
CA GLU A 43 -11.35 4.72 2.53
C GLU A 43 -11.81 3.83 1.37
N ALA A 44 -12.50 4.39 0.38
CA ALA A 44 -12.92 3.66 -0.82
C ALA A 44 -11.72 3.08 -1.57
N ARG A 45 -10.67 3.88 -1.80
CA ARG A 45 -9.43 3.42 -2.43
C ARG A 45 -8.73 2.33 -1.61
N ALA A 46 -8.68 2.49 -0.29
CA ALA A 46 -8.08 1.49 0.59
C ALA A 46 -8.78 0.13 0.48
N LYS A 47 -10.13 0.12 0.43
CA LYS A 47 -10.92 -1.11 0.23
C LYS A 47 -10.63 -1.79 -1.11
N ILE A 48 -10.52 -1.01 -2.19
CA ILE A 48 -10.20 -1.54 -3.53
C ILE A 48 -8.82 -2.20 -3.51
N ILE A 49 -7.81 -1.51 -2.99
CA ILE A 49 -6.43 -2.04 -2.91
C ILE A 49 -6.39 -3.31 -2.06
N SER A 50 -7.13 -3.35 -0.93
CA SER A 50 -7.20 -4.53 -0.09
C SER A 50 -7.84 -5.71 -0.83
N ALA A 51 -8.95 -5.49 -1.53
CA ALA A 51 -9.63 -6.54 -2.29
C ALA A 51 -8.77 -7.07 -3.46
N GLU A 52 -8.07 -6.19 -4.17
CA GLU A 52 -7.11 -6.57 -5.21
C GLU A 52 -5.93 -7.36 -4.64
N GLY A 53 -5.42 -6.95 -3.48
CA GLY A 53 -4.37 -7.65 -2.75
C GLY A 53 -4.79 -9.06 -2.34
N GLU A 54 -6.01 -9.19 -1.80
CA GLU A 54 -6.60 -10.47 -1.41
C GLU A 54 -6.83 -11.40 -2.62
N GLN A 55 -7.32 -10.86 -3.74
CA GLN A 55 -7.49 -11.63 -4.97
C GLN A 55 -6.14 -12.14 -5.50
N LYS A 56 -5.11 -11.29 -5.49
CA LYS A 56 -3.77 -11.66 -5.95
C LYS A 56 -3.17 -12.74 -5.03
N ALA A 57 -3.27 -12.56 -3.71
CA ALA A 57 -2.80 -13.55 -2.74
C ALA A 57 -3.52 -14.89 -2.92
N SER A 58 -4.85 -14.87 -3.07
CA SER A 58 -5.66 -16.08 -3.31
C SER A 58 -5.26 -16.80 -4.59
N ARG A 59 -4.97 -16.07 -5.67
CA ARG A 59 -4.51 -16.66 -6.93
C ARG A 59 -3.14 -17.33 -6.76
N SER A 60 -2.18 -16.66 -6.13
CA SER A 60 -0.86 -17.23 -5.87
C SER A 60 -0.93 -18.46 -4.97
N LEU A 61 -1.80 -18.46 -3.96
CA LEU A 61 -2.02 -19.63 -3.10
C LEU A 61 -2.63 -20.80 -3.87
N LYS A 62 -3.60 -20.52 -4.76
CA LYS A 62 -4.18 -21.55 -5.63
C LYS A 62 -3.12 -22.16 -6.55
N GLU A 63 -2.32 -21.33 -7.22
CA GLU A 63 -1.23 -21.80 -8.09
C GLU A 63 -0.24 -22.67 -7.31
N ALA A 64 0.14 -22.25 -6.11
CA ALA A 64 1.00 -23.05 -5.23
C ALA A 64 0.33 -24.39 -4.85
N ALA A 65 -0.97 -24.40 -4.53
CA ALA A 65 -1.70 -25.61 -4.23
C ALA A 65 -1.78 -26.56 -5.44
N ASP A 66 -2.03 -26.02 -6.63
CA ASP A 66 -2.09 -26.80 -7.88
C ASP A 66 -0.73 -27.45 -8.19
N ILE A 67 0.37 -26.72 -8.04
CA ILE A 67 1.75 -27.24 -8.21
C ILE A 67 2.02 -28.37 -7.21
N ILE A 68 1.58 -28.20 -5.96
CA ILE A 68 1.77 -29.21 -4.91
C ILE A 68 0.95 -30.46 -5.18
N ASN A 69 -0.27 -30.30 -5.68
CA ASN A 69 -1.12 -31.43 -6.04
C ASN A 69 -0.53 -32.22 -7.22
N GLN A 70 0.13 -31.55 -8.16
CA GLN A 70 0.82 -32.21 -9.28
C GLN A 70 2.07 -33.01 -8.85
N SER A 71 2.69 -32.66 -7.72
CA SER A 71 3.90 -33.34 -7.24
C SER A 71 3.74 -33.79 -5.78
N PRO A 72 3.40 -35.07 -5.54
CA PRO A 72 3.26 -35.62 -4.18
C PRO A 72 4.51 -35.43 -3.30
N ILE A 73 5.70 -35.39 -3.91
CA ILE A 73 6.99 -35.14 -3.23
C ILE A 73 7.07 -33.70 -2.68
N ALA A 74 6.35 -32.73 -3.26
CA ALA A 74 6.38 -31.33 -2.81
C ALA A 74 5.86 -31.17 -1.37
N LEU A 75 4.81 -31.93 -0.99
CA LEU A 75 4.33 -31.95 0.40
C LEU A 75 5.37 -32.52 1.35
N GLN A 76 6.05 -33.60 0.94
CA GLN A 76 7.08 -34.25 1.75
C GLN A 76 8.31 -33.35 1.93
N LEU A 77 8.73 -32.62 0.90
CA LEU A 77 9.81 -31.64 1.00
C LEU A 77 9.42 -30.47 1.92
N ARG A 78 8.19 -29.97 1.80
CA ARG A 78 7.68 -28.92 2.69
C ARG A 78 7.62 -29.40 4.14
N TYR A 79 7.21 -30.66 4.36
CA TYR A 79 7.26 -31.31 5.68
C TYR A 79 8.68 -31.31 6.27
N LEU A 80 9.69 -31.72 5.51
CA LEU A 80 11.08 -31.72 5.97
C LEU A 80 11.60 -30.29 6.25
N GLN A 81 11.22 -29.30 5.44
CA GLN A 81 11.56 -27.90 5.68
C GLN A 81 10.94 -27.37 6.98
N THR A 82 9.67 -27.68 7.23
CA THR A 82 8.98 -27.28 8.46
C THR A 82 9.63 -27.92 9.69
N LEU A 83 10.00 -29.20 9.62
CA LEU A 83 10.77 -29.87 10.68
C LEU A 83 12.12 -29.20 10.95
N THR A 84 12.84 -28.82 9.89
CA THR A 84 14.15 -28.16 10.02
C THR A 84 14.01 -26.78 10.65
N SER A 85 12.98 -26.01 10.26
CA SER A 85 12.67 -24.70 10.84
C SER A 85 12.34 -24.79 12.32
N ILE A 86 11.49 -25.76 12.73
CA ILE A 86 11.11 -25.92 14.14
C ILE A 86 12.27 -26.48 14.97
N SER A 87 13.08 -27.39 14.41
CA SER A 87 14.27 -27.92 15.10
C SER A 87 15.30 -26.83 15.40
N ALA A 88 15.36 -25.76 14.59
CA ALA A 88 16.23 -24.61 14.85
C ALA A 88 15.76 -23.80 16.07
N GLU A 89 14.46 -23.80 16.38
CA GLU A 89 13.86 -23.04 17.49
C GLU A 89 13.89 -23.77 18.85
N LYS A 90 14.52 -24.95 18.96
CA LYS A 90 14.71 -25.72 20.22
C LYS A 90 13.42 -25.99 21.03
N ASN A 91 12.27 -26.24 20.39
CA ASN A 91 11.03 -26.61 21.10
C ASN A 91 10.84 -28.14 21.18
N SER A 92 10.71 -28.67 22.42
CA SER A 92 10.69 -30.10 22.77
C SER A 92 9.33 -30.81 22.59
N THR A 93 8.26 -30.09 22.22
CA THR A 93 6.93 -30.69 22.04
C THR A 93 6.22 -29.99 20.90
N ILE A 94 5.96 -30.73 19.82
CA ILE A 94 5.32 -30.23 18.61
C ILE A 94 4.04 -31.07 18.40
N VAL A 95 2.87 -30.45 18.54
CA VAL A 95 1.59 -31.09 18.23
C VAL A 95 1.28 -30.85 16.77
N PHE A 96 1.21 -31.93 15.98
CA PHE A 96 0.99 -31.85 14.54
C PHE A 96 -0.30 -32.58 14.14
N PRO A 97 -1.30 -31.89 13.58
CA PRO A 97 -2.40 -32.56 12.89
C PRO A 97 -1.90 -33.06 11.53
N ILE A 98 -2.02 -34.36 11.28
CA ILE A 98 -1.84 -34.94 9.95
C ILE A 98 -3.14 -34.68 9.18
N PRO A 99 -3.13 -33.92 8.07
CA PRO A 99 -4.29 -33.85 7.20
C PRO A 99 -4.43 -35.21 6.50
N SER A 100 -5.53 -35.90 6.77
CA SER A 100 -6.01 -37.06 6.02
C SER A 100 -6.67 -36.65 4.71
#